data_AF-A0A914YSF6-F1
#
_entry.id   AF-A0A914YSF6-F1
#
_cell.length_a   1.000
_cell.length_b   1.000
_cell.length_c   1.000
_cell.angle_alpha   90.00
_cell.angle_beta   90.00
_cell.angle_gamma   90.00
#
_symmetry.space_group_name_H-M   'P 1'
#
loop_
_entity.id
_entity.type
_entity.pdbx_description
1 polymer ?
#
loop_
_entity_poly.entity_id
_entity_poly.type
_entity_poly.pdbx_seq_one_letter_code
_entity_poly.pdbx_strand_id
1 'polypeptide(L)'
;MSPCPAMQGVPSFSSNFPQIFGISENIPCLIPCAIDQDPFFEITRKIAPKISFEKPNLIYSGFLPSLQGAQNKMSGSDSESCIRLSDSPKEIQQKILNSFDGGKDGDKMMNCDMIVAYQFLHCFEEKDCLIKEIKEVRVFC
;
A
#
# COMPACT_ATOMS: atom_id res chain seq x y z
N MET A 1 1.19 20.76 4.53
CA MET A 1 0.09 20.96 5.51
C MET A 1 -0.34 19.55 5.93
N SER A 2 -0.18 19.16 7.19
CA SER A 2 -0.63 17.83 7.64
C SER A 2 -2.14 17.74 7.46
N PRO A 3 -2.70 16.66 6.90
CA PRO A 3 -4.14 16.55 6.75
C PRO A 3 -4.79 16.53 8.14
N CYS A 4 -5.84 17.34 8.28
CA CYS A 4 -6.59 17.42 9.54
C CYS A 4 -7.38 16.12 9.75
N PRO A 5 -7.26 15.44 10.91
CA PRO A 5 -7.99 14.20 11.18
C PRO A 5 -9.50 14.31 10.97
N ALA A 6 -10.08 15.47 11.32
CA ALA A 6 -11.50 15.73 11.10
C ALA A 6 -11.85 15.72 9.60
N MET A 7 -11.05 16.40 8.78
CA MET A 7 -11.29 16.48 7.33
C MET A 7 -11.17 15.12 6.63
N GLN A 8 -10.30 14.23 7.13
CA GLN A 8 -10.19 12.87 6.62
C GLN A 8 -11.35 11.96 7.07
N GLY A 9 -11.94 12.24 8.23
CA GLY A 9 -13.08 11.47 8.74
C GLY A 9 -14.42 11.82 8.10
N VAL A 10 -14.64 13.10 7.74
CA VAL A 10 -15.92 13.60 7.15
C VAL A 10 -16.43 12.75 5.98
N PRO A 11 -15.60 12.33 5.00
CA PRO A 11 -16.06 11.50 3.89
C PRO A 11 -16.60 10.12 4.28
N SER A 12 -16.39 9.68 5.52
CA SER A 12 -16.88 8.39 6.03
C SER A 12 -18.40 8.35 6.24
N PHE A 13 -19.08 9.50 6.20
CA PHE A 13 -20.52 9.61 6.46
C PHE A 13 -21.28 10.05 5.21
N SER A 14 -22.30 9.29 4.81
CA SER A 14 -23.05 9.51 3.56
C SER A 14 -23.83 10.83 3.53
N SER A 15 -24.25 11.33 4.69
CA SER A 15 -24.94 12.62 4.84
C SER A 15 -24.14 13.82 4.29
N ASN A 16 -22.81 13.71 4.21
CA ASN A 16 -21.96 14.77 3.66
C ASN A 16 -21.99 14.85 2.13
N PHE A 17 -22.61 13.87 1.45
CA PHE A 17 -22.74 13.83 0.00
C PHE A 17 -24.22 13.67 -0.43
N PRO A 18 -25.09 14.63 -0.13
CA PRO A 18 -26.51 14.55 -0.47
C PRO A 18 -26.78 14.45 -1.98
N GLN A 19 -25.88 14.99 -2.81
CA GLN A 19 -25.95 14.86 -4.26
C GLN A 19 -25.71 13.43 -4.78
N ILE A 20 -25.08 12.57 -3.96
CA ILE A 20 -24.82 11.16 -4.30
C ILE A 20 -25.86 10.25 -3.61
N PHE A 21 -26.09 10.47 -2.31
CA PHE A 21 -26.87 9.55 -1.46
C PHE A 21 -28.28 10.03 -1.10
N GLY A 22 -28.67 11.24 -1.54
CA GLY A 22 -29.99 11.81 -1.28
C GLY A 22 -30.25 12.03 0.21
N ILE A 23 -31.41 11.56 0.68
CA ILE A 23 -31.90 11.71 2.07
C ILE A 23 -31.41 10.54 2.96
N SER A 24 -30.67 9.57 2.43
CA SER A 24 -30.25 8.40 3.19
C SER A 24 -29.04 8.72 4.08
N GLU A 25 -29.29 8.97 5.36
CA GLU A 25 -28.29 9.49 6.28
C GLU A 25 -27.39 8.43 6.95
N ASN A 26 -27.60 7.13 6.72
CA ASN A 26 -26.81 6.07 7.38
C ASN A 26 -26.46 4.92 6.42
N ILE A 27 -25.73 5.22 5.35
CA ILE A 27 -25.20 4.19 4.47
C ILE A 27 -23.83 3.74 5.01
N PRO A 28 -23.58 2.41 5.17
CA PRO A 28 -22.28 1.91 5.61
C PRO A 28 -21.16 2.33 4.65
N CYS A 29 -20.03 2.78 5.20
CA CYS A 29 -18.84 3.13 4.44
C CYS A 29 -17.78 2.02 4.55
N LEU A 30 -17.11 1.71 3.44
CA LEU A 30 -15.94 0.83 3.39
C LEU A 30 -14.74 1.63 2.88
N ILE A 31 -13.66 1.64 3.65
CA ILE A 31 -12.46 2.43 3.40
C ILE A 31 -11.28 1.47 3.11
N PRO A 32 -10.88 1.31 1.85
CA PRO A 32 -9.63 0.65 1.51
C PRO A 32 -8.46 1.62 1.68
N CYS A 33 -7.51 1.30 2.56
CA CYS A 33 -6.33 2.15 2.77
C CYS A 33 -5.11 1.33 3.21
N ALA A 34 -3.92 1.93 3.13
CA ALA A 34 -2.76 1.37 3.81
C ALA A 34 -2.85 1.60 5.33
N ILE A 35 -2.12 0.79 6.10
CA ILE A 35 -2.20 0.78 7.57
C ILE A 35 -1.76 2.10 8.22
N ASP A 36 -1.00 2.95 7.52
CA ASP A 36 -0.57 4.26 8.04
C ASP A 36 -1.69 5.29 8.17
N GLN A 37 -2.84 5.07 7.53
CA GLN A 37 -4.02 5.94 7.66
C GLN A 37 -4.92 5.56 8.85
N ASP A 38 -4.68 4.41 9.48
CA ASP A 38 -5.52 3.89 10.57
C ASP A 38 -5.75 4.89 11.72
N PRO A 39 -4.75 5.66 12.20
CA PRO A 39 -4.95 6.61 13.29
C PRO A 39 -6.05 7.65 13.02
N PHE A 40 -6.26 8.04 11.76
CA PHE A 40 -7.32 8.99 11.40
C PHE A 40 -8.72 8.38 11.48
N PHE A 41 -8.85 7.13 11.03
CA PHE A 41 -10.13 6.44 11.01
C PHE A 41 -10.49 5.81 12.35
N GLU A 42 -9.49 5.49 13.20
CA GLU A 42 -9.72 5.09 14.58
C GLU A 42 -10.47 6.19 15.35
N ILE A 43 -10.05 7.45 15.19
CA ILE A 43 -10.74 8.62 15.77
C ILE A 43 -12.15 8.74 15.20
N THR A 44 -12.30 8.59 13.88
CA THR A 44 -13.60 8.68 13.19
C THR A 44 -14.58 7.61 13.71
N ARG A 45 -14.13 6.37 13.88
CA ARG A 45 -14.92 5.27 14.46
C ARG A 45 -15.31 5.48 15.92
N LYS A 46 -14.47 6.16 16.70
CA LYS A 46 -14.78 6.54 18.10
C LYS A 46 -15.83 7.65 18.16
N ILE A 47 -15.86 8.55 17.17
CA ILE A 47 -16.79 9.68 17.13
C ILE A 47 -18.15 9.28 16.52
N ALA A 48 -18.17 8.44 15.49
CA ALA A 48 -19.39 8.01 14.79
C ALA A 48 -20.61 7.70 15.70
N PRO A 49 -20.51 6.87 16.76
CA PRO A 49 -21.67 6.61 17.62
C PRO A 49 -22.14 7.81 18.44
N LYS A 50 -21.28 8.80 18.69
CA LYS A 50 -21.64 10.03 19.42
C LYS A 50 -22.47 10.99 18.57
N ILE A 51 -22.37 10.86 17.25
CA ILE A 51 -23.09 11.68 16.28
C ILE A 51 -24.19 10.88 15.55
N SER A 52 -24.57 9.72 16.08
CA SER A 52 -25.63 8.83 15.53
C SER A 52 -25.38 8.31 14.12
N PHE A 53 -24.11 8.18 13.73
CA PHE A 53 -23.70 7.56 12.47
C PHE A 53 -23.12 6.16 12.68
N GLU A 54 -23.20 5.35 11.62
CA GLU A 54 -22.52 4.05 11.59
C GLU A 54 -20.99 4.20 11.54
N LYS A 55 -20.30 3.24 12.14
CA LYS A 55 -18.83 3.21 12.12
C LYS A 55 -18.36 2.79 10.71
N PRO A 56 -17.43 3.51 10.07
CA PRO A 56 -16.87 3.08 8.80
C PRO A 56 -16.07 1.79 8.96
N ASN A 57 -16.19 0.87 8.01
CA ASN A 57 -15.43 -0.38 7.95
C ASN A 57 -14.12 -0.16 7.18
N LEU A 58 -13.04 -0.84 7.56
CA LEU A 58 -11.72 -0.68 6.93
C LEU A 58 -11.21 -2.00 6.40
N ILE A 59 -10.52 -1.94 5.26
CA ILE A 59 -9.69 -3.03 4.73
C ILE A 59 -8.30 -2.47 4.49
N TYR A 60 -7.31 -3.09 5.12
CA TYR A 60 -5.92 -2.62 5.06
C TYR A 60 -5.14 -3.33 3.96
N SER A 61 -4.37 -2.56 3.19
CA SER A 61 -3.35 -3.07 2.29
C SER A 61 -1.98 -3.09 2.97
N GLY A 62 -1.12 -4.03 2.56
CA GLY A 62 0.32 -3.94 2.81
C GLY A 62 0.93 -2.72 2.11
N PHE A 63 2.18 -2.39 2.46
CA PHE A 63 2.92 -1.36 1.77
C PHE A 63 3.65 -1.90 0.55
N LEU A 64 3.72 -1.09 -0.51
CA LEU A 64 4.67 -1.35 -1.58
C LEU A 64 6.09 -1.05 -1.07
N PRO A 65 7.05 -1.95 -1.32
CA PRO A 65 8.41 -1.80 -0.85
C PRO A 65 9.15 -0.70 -1.61
N SER A 66 10.10 -0.07 -0.91
CA SER A 66 11.07 0.85 -1.50
C SER A 66 12.11 0.10 -2.31
N LEU A 67 12.58 0.71 -3.41
CA LEU A 67 13.69 0.19 -4.22
C LEU A 67 14.99 0.04 -3.41
N GLN A 68 15.16 0.83 -2.34
CA GLN A 68 16.33 0.77 -1.46
C GLN A 68 16.27 -0.36 -0.44
N GLY A 69 15.11 -1.00 -0.26
CA GLY A 69 14.97 -2.11 0.69
C GLY A 69 13.52 -2.52 0.94
N ALA A 70 13.33 -3.83 0.99
CA ALA A 70 12.06 -4.52 1.21
C ALA A 70 11.30 -4.13 2.51
N GLN A 71 12.03 -3.65 3.52
CA GLN A 71 11.46 -3.27 4.82
C GLN A 71 10.97 -1.81 4.87
N ASN A 72 11.34 -1.01 3.87
CA ASN A 72 11.01 0.41 3.81
C ASN A 72 9.81 0.63 2.89
N LYS A 73 8.92 1.56 3.27
CA LYS A 73 7.80 1.99 2.42
C LYS A 73 8.32 2.85 1.27
N MET A 74 7.81 2.62 0.06
CA MET A 74 8.06 3.51 -1.08
C MET A 74 7.59 4.94 -0.77
N SER A 75 8.44 5.94 -1.06
CA SER A 75 8.07 7.35 -0.90
C SER A 75 8.21 8.12 -2.21
N GLY A 76 7.14 8.80 -2.63
CA GLY A 76 7.18 9.69 -3.78
C GLY A 76 8.10 10.91 -3.61
N SER A 77 8.54 11.20 -2.37
CA SER A 77 9.49 12.27 -2.07
C SER A 77 10.93 11.91 -2.41
N ASP A 78 11.27 10.63 -2.48
CA ASP A 78 12.60 10.14 -2.85
C ASP A 78 12.51 9.42 -4.19
N SER A 79 13.07 10.02 -5.24
CA SER A 79 13.06 9.49 -6.61
C SER A 79 13.78 8.15 -6.73
N GLU A 80 14.77 7.89 -5.89
CA GLU A 80 15.55 6.65 -5.90
C GLU A 80 14.83 5.52 -5.14
N SER A 81 13.86 5.87 -4.30
CA SER A 81 13.05 4.90 -3.55
C SER A 81 11.85 4.37 -4.33
N CYS A 82 11.44 5.05 -5.41
CA CYS A 82 10.16 4.83 -6.06
C CYS A 82 10.22 4.69 -7.59
N ILE A 83 9.29 3.88 -8.11
CA ILE A 83 8.95 3.84 -9.53
C ILE A 83 7.74 4.75 -9.71
N ARG A 84 7.89 5.78 -10.55
CA ARG A 84 6.80 6.73 -10.83
C ARG A 84 5.98 6.22 -12.01
N LEU A 85 4.70 6.57 -12.02
CA LEU A 85 3.82 6.28 -13.16
C LEU A 85 4.24 7.02 -14.45
N SER A 86 5.08 8.05 -14.32
CA SER A 86 5.63 8.83 -15.43
C SER A 86 6.97 8.29 -15.96
N ASP A 87 7.56 7.28 -15.31
CA ASP A 87 8.87 6.75 -15.70
C ASP A 87 8.75 6.01 -17.05
N SER A 88 9.75 6.19 -17.91
CA SER A 88 9.85 5.45 -19.17
C SER A 88 10.23 3.98 -18.93
N PRO A 89 9.95 3.07 -19.88
CA PRO A 89 10.32 1.65 -19.74
C PRO A 89 11.81 1.43 -19.46
N LYS A 90 12.69 2.29 -20.00
CA LYS A 90 14.13 2.23 -19.76
C LYS A 90 14.49 2.61 -18.33
N GLU A 91 13.88 3.65 -17.79
CA GLU A 91 14.09 4.09 -16.40
C GLU A 91 13.57 3.04 -15.42
N ILE A 92 12.40 2.46 -15.67
CA ILE A 92 11.84 1.38 -14.86
C ILE A 92 12.81 0.18 -14.83
N GLN A 93 13.31 -0.23 -16.00
CA GLN A 93 14.28 -1.33 -16.09
C GLN A 93 15.54 -1.03 -15.27
N GLN A 94 16.11 0.16 -15.40
CA GLN A 94 17.31 0.55 -14.65
C GLN A 94 17.05 0.59 -13.13
N LYS A 95 15.91 1.13 -12.70
CA LYS A 95 15.52 1.19 -11.29
C LYS A 95 15.34 -0.19 -10.66
N ILE A 96 14.70 -1.13 -11.37
CA ILE A 96 14.54 -2.50 -10.90
C ILE A 96 15.90 -3.22 -10.83
N LEU A 97 16.75 -3.07 -11.84
CA LEU A 97 18.09 -3.67 -11.84
C LEU A 97 18.99 -3.15 -10.72
N ASN A 98 18.82 -1.88 -10.33
CA ASN A 98 19.56 -1.26 -9.25
C ASN A 98 18.90 -1.43 -7.87
N SER A 99 17.75 -2.10 -7.79
CA SER A 99 17.01 -2.28 -6.54
C SER A 99 17.67 -3.30 -5.60
N PHE A 100 17.35 -3.21 -4.32
CA PHE A 100 17.90 -4.09 -3.30
C PHE A 100 17.53 -5.56 -3.54
N ASP A 101 18.55 -6.40 -3.63
CA ASP A 101 18.51 -7.80 -4.02
C ASP A 101 18.64 -8.78 -2.84
N GLY A 102 18.62 -8.29 -1.61
CA GLY A 102 18.60 -9.15 -0.42
C GLY A 102 19.97 -9.49 0.18
N GLY A 103 21.09 -8.99 -0.35
CA GLY A 103 22.41 -9.15 0.27
C GLY A 103 23.59 -8.62 -0.54
N LYS A 104 24.63 -8.12 0.12
CA LYS A 104 25.94 -7.83 -0.47
C LYS A 104 26.92 -8.95 -0.14
N ASP A 105 27.66 -9.40 -1.15
CA ASP A 105 28.92 -10.16 -1.07
C ASP A 105 28.96 -11.35 -0.08
N GLY A 106 28.64 -12.56 -0.58
CA GLY A 106 29.21 -13.81 -0.06
C GLY A 106 28.33 -14.69 0.84
N ASP A 107 27.13 -14.26 1.24
CA ASP A 107 26.21 -15.12 1.98
C ASP A 107 25.31 -15.95 1.04
N LYS A 108 25.48 -17.28 1.10
CA LYS A 108 24.82 -18.30 0.26
C LYS A 108 23.32 -18.49 0.52
N MET A 109 22.62 -17.48 1.03
CA MET A 109 21.18 -17.58 1.26
C MET A 109 20.52 -16.22 1.03
N MET A 110 20.31 -15.90 -0.25
CA MET A 110 19.45 -14.78 -0.65
C MET A 110 18.02 -15.09 -0.21
N ASN A 111 17.54 -14.36 0.80
CA ASN A 111 16.14 -14.47 1.21
C ASN A 111 15.26 -13.80 0.14
N CYS A 112 14.47 -14.58 -0.58
CA CYS A 112 13.54 -14.09 -1.61
C CYS A 112 12.59 -13.00 -1.07
N ASP A 113 12.22 -13.08 0.21
CA ASP A 113 11.32 -12.10 0.84
C ASP A 113 11.99 -10.73 1.04
N MET A 114 13.32 -10.65 0.94
CA MET A 114 14.10 -9.41 0.99
C MET A 114 14.42 -8.84 -0.40
N ILE A 115 14.16 -9.59 -1.47
CA ILE A 115 14.37 -9.14 -2.85
C ILE A 115 13.21 -8.22 -3.25
N VAL A 116 13.51 -6.94 -3.52
CA VAL A 116 12.47 -5.96 -3.87
C VAL A 116 11.73 -6.37 -5.15
N ALA A 117 12.46 -6.82 -6.18
CA ALA A 117 11.86 -7.28 -7.43
C ALA A 117 10.84 -8.43 -7.21
N TYR A 118 11.12 -9.36 -6.28
CA TYR A 118 10.21 -10.46 -5.96
C TYR A 118 8.94 -9.96 -5.25
N GLN A 119 9.08 -9.01 -4.33
CA GLN A 119 7.93 -8.38 -3.69
C GLN A 119 7.04 -7.62 -4.68
N PHE A 120 7.63 -6.94 -5.67
CA PHE A 120 6.87 -6.31 -6.76
C PHE A 120 6.10 -7.34 -7.59
N LEU A 121 6.71 -8.49 -7.91
CA LEU A 121 6.00 -9.57 -8.60
C LEU A 121 4.80 -10.06 -7.77
N HIS A 122 4.96 -10.24 -6.46
CA HIS A 122 3.85 -10.61 -5.59
C HIS A 122 2.71 -9.56 -5.55
N CYS A 123 3.01 -8.29 -5.83
CA CYS A 123 2.00 -7.23 -5.86
C CYS A 123 1.29 -7.09 -7.22
N PHE A 124 1.98 -7.35 -8.33
CA PHE A 124 1.49 -7.03 -9.69
C PHE A 124 1.23 -8.25 -10.57
N GLU A 125 1.82 -9.41 -10.28
CA GLU A 125 1.55 -10.64 -11.02
C GLU A 125 0.29 -11.32 -10.48
N GLU A 126 -0.68 -11.56 -11.36
CA GLU A 126 -1.97 -12.18 -11.00
C GLU A 126 -1.88 -13.71 -10.93
N LYS A 127 -0.86 -14.32 -11.54
CA LYS A 127 -0.69 -15.77 -11.62
C LYS A 127 0.11 -16.30 -10.44
N ASP A 128 -0.59 -16.81 -9.43
CA ASP A 128 0.02 -17.49 -8.28
C ASP A 128 0.98 -18.63 -8.66
N CYS A 129 0.72 -19.34 -9.77
CA CYS A 129 1.59 -20.42 -10.23
C CYS A 129 2.99 -19.91 -10.63
N LEU A 130 3.06 -18.76 -11.30
CA LEU A 130 4.32 -18.17 -11.74
C LEU A 130 5.15 -17.68 -10.56
N ILE A 131 4.50 -17.07 -9.57
CA ILE A 131 5.16 -16.60 -8.34
C ILE A 131 5.78 -17.79 -7.59
N LYS A 132 5.04 -18.91 -7.47
CA LYS A 132 5.53 -20.14 -6.83
C LYS A 132 6.71 -20.74 -7.58
N GLU A 133 6.62 -20.85 -8.91
CA GLU A 133 7.71 -21.35 -9.75
C GLU A 133 8.98 -20.50 -9.58
N ILE A 134 8.87 -19.17 -9.60
CA ILE A 134 10.01 -18.26 -9.40
C ILE A 134 10.62 -18.45 -8.00
N LYS A 135 9.79 -18.64 -6.97
CA LYS A 135 10.27 -18.90 -5.60
C LYS A 135 11.03 -20.22 -5.53
N GLU A 136 10.53 -21.28 -6.14
CA GLU A 136 11.18 -22.59 -6.17
C GLU A 136 12.50 -22.58 -6.93
N VAL A 137 12.57 -21.89 -8.07
CA VAL A 137 13.80 -21.81 -8.88
C VAL A 137 14.92 -21.04 -8.17
N ARG A 138 14.60 -19.99 -7.38
CA ARG A 138 15.61 -19.13 -6.72
C ARG A 138 15.99 -19.50 -5.29
N VAL A 139 15.24 -20.36 -4.62
CA VAL A 139 15.62 -20.90 -3.29
C VAL A 139 16.80 -21.90 -3.37
N PHE A 140 17.23 -22.27 -4.59
CA PHE A 140 18.29 -23.26 -4.85
C PHE A 140 19.57 -22.71 -5.54
N CYS A 141 19.84 -21.40 -5.54
CA CYS A 141 21.10 -20.83 -6.06
C CYS A 141 21.95 -20.19 -4.96
#